data_AF-A0A9P0K2P1-F1
#
_entry.id   AF-A0A9P0K2P1-F1
#
_cell.length_a   1.000
_cell.length_b   1.000
_cell.length_c   1.000
_cell.angle_alpha   90.00
_cell.angle_beta   90.00
_cell.angle_gamma   90.00
#
_symmetry.space_group_name_H-M   'P 1'
#
loop_
_entity.id
_entity.type
_entity.pdbx_description
1 polymer ?
#
loop_
_entity_poly.entity_id
_entity_poly.type
_entity_poly.pdbx_seq_one_letter_code
_entity_poly.pdbx_strand_id
1 'polypeptide(L)'
;MMAMSYDSDLEFTAQCQAAKCIYDHDAECFRTEMFSEVGQNLNGRVYEEGDNRTFGLIEETKKMVSEWYEYEITESNEKVFQDFSRLKAVLIGYLYQMIWAETYRVGCGRSIQEKKYYMMICNYGPRGLRVTKPLGRIGRPCTKCPETISCNQAYPGLCGEIDESHYSVTVSGGVNIICSSLNLRIVLFCLVITTTSM
;
A
#
# COMPACT_ATOMS: atom_id res chain seq x y z
N MET A 1 18.36 0.60 -3.35
CA MET A 1 16.90 0.50 -3.40
C MET A 1 16.57 -0.95 -3.17
N MET A 2 15.75 -1.28 -2.19
CA MET A 2 15.33 -2.66 -1.96
C MET A 2 14.35 -3.10 -3.06
N ALA A 3 14.36 -4.38 -3.40
CA ALA A 3 13.26 -5.00 -4.13
C ALA A 3 12.03 -5.04 -3.22
N MET A 4 10.87 -4.68 -3.77
CA MET A 4 9.63 -4.60 -3.01
C MET A 4 8.84 -5.90 -3.15
N SER A 5 8.41 -6.46 -2.04
CA SER A 5 7.61 -7.68 -1.95
C SER A 5 6.22 -7.35 -1.42
N TYR A 6 5.20 -8.11 -1.82
CA TYR A 6 3.85 -7.93 -1.29
C TYR A 6 3.77 -8.47 0.15
N ASP A 7 2.88 -7.91 0.95
CA ASP A 7 2.71 -8.23 2.36
C ASP A 7 1.23 -8.26 2.75
N SER A 8 0.73 -9.43 3.17
CA SER A 8 -0.67 -9.64 3.52
C SER A 8 -1.10 -8.91 4.79
N ASP A 9 -0.20 -8.63 5.73
CA ASP A 9 -0.54 -7.90 6.96
C ASP A 9 -0.69 -6.40 6.67
N LEU A 10 0.18 -5.87 5.79
CA LEU A 10 0.02 -4.51 5.25
C LEU A 10 -1.27 -4.40 4.41
N GLU A 11 -1.61 -5.42 3.61
CA GLU A 11 -2.89 -5.48 2.89
C GLU A 11 -4.07 -5.48 3.85
N PHE A 12 -4.05 -6.33 4.89
CA PHE A 12 -5.13 -6.45 5.86
C PHE A 12 -5.43 -5.12 6.56
N THR A 13 -4.38 -4.44 7.01
CA THR A 13 -4.50 -3.13 7.66
C THR A 13 -4.99 -2.05 6.70
N ALA A 14 -4.46 -2.00 5.47
CA ALA A 14 -4.95 -1.08 4.43
C ALA A 14 -6.43 -1.33 4.09
N GLN A 15 -6.84 -2.60 4.03
CA GLN A 15 -8.23 -2.99 3.76
C GLN A 15 -9.16 -2.63 4.93
N CYS A 16 -8.71 -2.77 6.18
CA CYS A 16 -9.44 -2.31 7.37
C CYS A 16 -9.74 -0.81 7.29
N GLN A 17 -8.75 0.01 6.90
CA GLN A 17 -8.95 1.44 6.73
C GLN A 17 -9.89 1.77 5.57
N ALA A 18 -9.67 1.15 4.40
CA ALA A 18 -10.50 1.39 3.22
C ALA A 18 -11.96 1.00 3.47
N ALA A 19 -12.21 -0.13 4.16
CA ALA A 19 -13.53 -0.60 4.52
C ALA A 19 -14.28 0.37 5.47
N LYS A 20 -13.54 1.08 6.34
CA LYS A 20 -14.09 2.15 7.18
C LYS A 20 -14.32 3.46 6.42
N CYS A 21 -13.91 3.55 5.16
CA CYS A 21 -14.00 4.74 4.32
C CYS A 21 -13.28 5.97 4.92
N ILE A 22 -12.12 5.76 5.55
CA ILE A 22 -11.32 6.83 6.19
C ILE A 22 -10.20 7.28 5.24
N TYR A 23 -10.36 8.46 4.63
CA TYR A 23 -9.34 9.10 3.79
C TYR A 23 -8.41 9.99 4.63
N ASP A 24 -7.67 9.37 5.54
CA ASP A 24 -6.77 10.07 6.47
C ASP A 24 -5.55 9.20 6.78
N HIS A 25 -4.37 9.79 6.90
CA HIS A 25 -3.15 9.08 7.27
C HIS A 25 -3.08 8.74 8.77
N ASP A 26 -3.90 9.37 9.60
CA ASP A 26 -3.96 9.15 11.05
C ASP A 26 -5.06 8.15 11.49
N ALA A 27 -5.45 7.24 10.58
CA ALA A 27 -6.41 6.18 10.89
C ALA A 27 -5.87 5.20 11.95
N GLU A 28 -6.71 4.33 12.52
CA GLU A 28 -6.26 3.33 13.52
C GLU A 28 -5.69 2.05 12.88
N CYS A 29 -6.09 1.73 11.65
CA CYS A 29 -5.82 0.46 10.98
C CYS A 29 -4.47 0.44 10.21
N PHE A 30 -3.32 0.69 10.83
CA PHE A 30 -2.06 0.77 10.07
C PHE A 30 -0.88 -0.04 10.62
N ARG A 31 -0.95 -0.52 11.87
CA ARG A 31 0.18 -1.22 12.51
C ARG A 31 0.11 -2.72 12.23
N THR A 32 1.25 -3.32 11.94
CA THR A 32 1.43 -4.78 11.87
C THR A 32 2.41 -5.24 12.94
N GLU A 33 2.57 -6.56 13.10
CA GLU A 33 3.60 -7.12 13.99
C GLU A 33 5.01 -6.71 13.53
N MET A 34 5.25 -6.70 12.22
CA MET A 34 6.54 -6.36 11.63
C MET A 34 6.80 -4.84 11.57
N PHE A 35 5.74 -4.02 11.41
CA PHE A 35 5.86 -2.58 11.18
C PHE A 35 4.98 -1.78 12.15
N SER A 36 5.61 -1.18 13.16
CA SER A 36 4.95 -0.25 14.09
C SER A 36 4.68 1.14 13.48
N GLU A 37 5.42 1.49 12.43
CA GLU A 37 5.23 2.69 11.61
C GLU A 37 5.12 2.26 10.14
N VAL A 38 4.06 2.69 9.46
CA VAL A 38 3.88 2.43 8.02
C VAL A 38 3.78 3.73 7.24
N GLY A 39 4.30 3.70 6.02
CA GLY A 39 4.01 4.71 5.01
C GLY A 39 2.67 4.40 4.36
N GLN A 40 2.01 5.41 3.79
CA GLN A 40 0.75 5.19 3.09
C GLN A 40 0.64 6.08 1.87
N ASN A 41 0.10 5.52 0.79
CA ASN A 41 -0.45 6.30 -0.31
C ASN A 41 -1.97 6.04 -0.36
N LEU A 42 -2.75 7.11 -0.43
CA LEU A 42 -4.20 7.07 -0.49
C LEU A 42 -4.64 7.57 -1.87
N ASN A 43 -5.66 6.95 -2.44
CA ASN A 43 -6.27 7.38 -3.69
C ASN A 43 -7.79 7.22 -3.57
N GLY A 44 -8.50 8.35 -3.72
CA GLY A 44 -9.94 8.44 -3.50
C GLY A 44 -10.66 8.99 -4.73
N ARG A 45 -11.84 8.43 -5.03
CA ARG A 45 -12.73 8.89 -6.09
C ARG A 45 -14.15 8.98 -5.57
N VAL A 46 -14.87 9.98 -6.05
CA VAL A 46 -16.32 10.12 -5.88
C VAL A 46 -16.90 10.13 -7.28
N TYR A 47 -17.80 9.20 -7.58
CA TYR A 47 -18.58 9.28 -8.81
C TYR A 47 -20.08 9.27 -8.52
N GLU A 48 -20.87 9.65 -9.53
CA GLU A 48 -22.33 9.71 -9.47
C GLU A 48 -22.98 8.33 -9.63
N GLU A 49 -24.17 8.17 -9.07
CA GLU A 49 -24.93 6.93 -9.13
C GLU A 49 -25.29 6.59 -10.59
N GLY A 50 -25.01 5.35 -11.01
CA GLY A 50 -25.26 4.89 -12.39
C GLY A 50 -24.04 4.90 -13.32
N ASP A 51 -22.90 5.42 -12.87
CA ASP A 51 -21.65 5.29 -13.63
C ASP A 51 -21.19 3.82 -13.59
N ASN A 52 -20.88 3.23 -14.75
CA ASN A 52 -20.60 1.80 -14.90
C ASN A 52 -19.14 1.52 -14.48
N ARG A 53 -18.88 1.45 -13.17
CA ARG A 53 -17.51 1.67 -12.65
C ARG A 53 -16.59 0.47 -12.85
N THR A 54 -15.49 0.72 -13.55
CA THR A 54 -14.32 -0.16 -13.75
C THR A 54 -13.52 -0.43 -12.49
N PHE A 55 -13.91 0.07 -11.32
CA PHE A 55 -13.10 -0.02 -10.11
C PHE A 55 -12.83 -1.45 -9.62
N GLY A 56 -13.71 -2.40 -9.95
CA GLY A 56 -13.45 -3.82 -9.71
C GLY A 56 -12.29 -4.36 -10.56
N LEU A 57 -11.99 -3.73 -11.69
CA LEU A 57 -11.01 -4.16 -12.68
C LEU A 57 -9.58 -3.85 -12.25
N ILE A 58 -8.66 -4.72 -12.67
CA ILE A 58 -7.23 -4.55 -12.47
C ILE A 58 -6.68 -3.27 -13.13
N GLU A 59 -7.31 -2.82 -14.23
CA GLU A 59 -6.89 -1.61 -14.94
C GLU A 59 -7.13 -0.34 -14.11
N GLU A 60 -8.21 -0.28 -13.32
CA GLU A 60 -8.41 0.87 -12.42
C GLU A 60 -7.38 0.85 -11.30
N THR A 61 -7.03 -0.33 -10.77
CA THR A 61 -5.97 -0.46 -9.76
C THR A 61 -4.63 0.02 -10.31
N LYS A 62 -4.24 -0.42 -11.52
CA LYS A 62 -3.03 0.05 -12.20
C LYS A 62 -3.05 1.56 -12.38
N LYS A 63 -4.15 2.11 -12.87
CA LYS A 63 -4.31 3.56 -13.05
C LYS A 63 -4.12 4.32 -11.74
N MET A 64 -4.79 3.90 -10.67
CA MET A 64 -4.70 4.56 -9.37
C MET A 64 -3.28 4.53 -8.78
N VAL A 65 -2.52 3.45 -9.02
CA VAL A 65 -1.10 3.36 -8.63
C VAL A 65 -0.23 4.22 -9.54
N SER A 66 -0.47 4.23 -10.85
CA SER A 66 0.29 5.04 -11.80
C SER A 66 0.15 6.54 -11.54
N GLU A 67 -1.04 7.01 -11.18
CA GLU A 67 -1.29 8.43 -10.87
C GLU A 67 -0.41 8.97 -9.74
N TRP A 68 -0.10 8.17 -8.71
CA TRP A 68 0.84 8.54 -7.65
C TRP A 68 2.23 8.88 -8.19
N TYR A 69 2.67 8.14 -9.21
CA TYR A 69 3.95 8.38 -9.88
C TYR A 69 3.85 9.53 -10.89
N GLU A 70 2.86 9.47 -11.79
CA GLU A 70 2.74 10.36 -12.94
C GLU A 70 2.50 11.82 -12.53
N TYR A 71 1.74 12.07 -11.47
CA TYR A 71 1.46 13.44 -11.01
C TYR A 71 2.65 14.12 -10.34
N GLU A 72 3.59 13.34 -9.80
CA GLU A 72 4.66 13.88 -8.95
C GLU A 72 6.05 13.78 -9.60
N ILE A 73 6.22 12.93 -10.63
CA ILE A 73 7.52 12.73 -11.26
C ILE A 73 8.06 13.99 -11.95
N THR A 74 7.18 14.82 -12.51
CA THR A 74 7.59 16.08 -13.18
C THR A 74 8.04 17.14 -12.19
N GLU A 75 7.54 17.08 -10.95
CA GLU A 75 7.92 17.97 -9.85
C GLU A 75 9.17 17.47 -9.09
N SER A 76 9.68 16.29 -9.46
CA SER A 76 10.84 15.66 -8.84
C SER A 76 12.12 15.89 -9.64
N ASN A 77 13.25 15.99 -8.94
CA ASN A 77 14.58 16.05 -9.53
C ASN A 77 15.64 15.55 -8.54
N GLU A 78 16.89 15.45 -9.00
CA GLU A 78 17.99 14.93 -8.18
C GLU A 78 18.19 15.69 -6.86
N LYS A 79 18.02 17.03 -6.86
CA LYS A 79 18.18 17.85 -5.63
C LYS A 79 17.11 17.54 -4.60
N VAL A 80 15.94 17.15 -5.06
CA VAL A 80 14.88 16.71 -4.17
C VAL A 80 15.30 15.41 -3.49
N PHE A 81 15.90 14.45 -4.21
CA PHE A 81 16.32 13.15 -3.65
C PHE A 81 17.43 13.26 -2.60
N GLN A 82 18.23 14.31 -2.68
CA GLN A 82 19.34 14.58 -1.77
C GLN A 82 18.91 15.30 -0.49
N ASP A 83 17.84 16.09 -0.54
CA ASP A 83 17.38 16.92 0.56
C ASP A 83 15.85 16.92 0.62
N PHE A 84 15.31 16.03 1.45
CA PHE A 84 13.86 15.92 1.62
C PHE A 84 13.39 16.79 2.79
N SER A 85 12.80 17.94 2.45
CA SER A 85 12.19 18.86 3.41
C SER A 85 10.68 18.58 3.55
N ARG A 86 10.07 19.06 4.65
CA ARG A 86 8.62 18.95 4.87
C ARG A 86 7.79 19.57 3.74
N LEU A 87 8.26 20.67 3.14
CA LEU A 87 7.57 21.31 2.00
C LEU A 87 7.59 20.42 0.76
N LYS A 88 8.70 19.71 0.51
CA LYS A 88 8.78 18.73 -0.57
C LYS A 88 7.88 17.53 -0.30
N ALA A 89 7.73 17.11 0.97
CA ALA A 89 6.82 16.03 1.32
C ALA A 89 5.36 16.26 0.94
N VAL A 90 4.91 17.52 0.89
CA VAL A 90 3.56 17.87 0.47
C VAL A 90 3.38 17.77 -1.06
N LEU A 91 4.45 17.98 -1.83
CA LEU A 91 4.36 18.05 -3.30
C LEU A 91 4.58 16.71 -4.00
N ILE A 92 5.37 15.83 -3.40
CA ILE A 92 5.86 14.60 -4.05
C ILE A 92 5.87 13.41 -3.08
N GLY A 93 4.95 13.42 -2.12
CA GLY A 93 4.91 12.45 -1.04
C GLY A 93 4.61 11.04 -1.54
N TYR A 94 3.72 10.90 -2.52
CA TYR A 94 3.29 9.59 -3.02
C TYR A 94 4.43 8.86 -3.74
N LEU A 95 5.07 9.53 -4.70
CA LEU A 95 6.24 9.06 -5.43
C LEU A 95 7.36 8.73 -4.45
N TYR A 96 7.67 9.62 -3.51
CA TYR A 96 8.76 9.37 -2.56
C TYR A 96 8.58 8.11 -1.74
N GLN A 97 7.35 7.82 -1.31
CA GLN A 97 7.08 6.59 -0.59
C GLN A 97 7.25 5.36 -1.49
N MET A 98 6.82 5.45 -2.77
CA MET A 98 6.98 4.35 -3.74
C MET A 98 8.45 4.03 -4.02
N ILE A 99 9.30 5.04 -4.09
CA ILE A 99 10.74 4.88 -4.38
C ILE A 99 11.63 5.09 -3.15
N TRP A 100 11.12 4.88 -1.94
CA TRP A 100 11.94 5.00 -0.74
C TRP A 100 12.91 3.80 -0.62
N ALA A 101 14.21 4.06 -0.53
CA ALA A 101 15.22 3.02 -0.72
C ALA A 101 15.21 1.87 0.28
N GLU A 102 14.73 2.13 1.49
CA GLU A 102 14.63 1.16 2.58
C GLU A 102 13.27 0.46 2.63
N THR A 103 12.24 0.96 1.92
CA THR A 103 10.93 0.32 1.86
C THR A 103 11.03 -0.94 1.01
N TYR A 104 10.58 -2.07 1.54
CA TYR A 104 10.68 -3.36 0.85
C TYR A 104 9.40 -4.21 0.94
N ARG A 105 8.38 -3.74 1.66
CA ARG A 105 7.05 -4.37 1.72
C ARG A 105 5.97 -3.39 1.32
N VAL A 106 4.95 -3.90 0.62
CA VAL A 106 3.73 -3.16 0.29
C VAL A 106 2.51 -4.07 0.40
N GLY A 107 1.39 -3.53 0.86
CA GLY A 107 0.09 -4.21 0.81
C GLY A 107 -1.02 -3.21 0.64
N CYS A 108 -2.02 -3.53 -0.20
CA CYS A 108 -3.03 -2.56 -0.61
C CYS A 108 -4.46 -3.06 -0.37
N GLY A 109 -5.30 -2.20 0.17
CA GLY A 109 -6.73 -2.43 0.37
C GLY A 109 -7.58 -1.51 -0.48
N ARG A 110 -8.77 -1.97 -0.88
CA ARG A 110 -9.73 -1.16 -1.63
C ARG A 110 -11.15 -1.36 -1.13
N SER A 111 -11.95 -0.31 -1.19
CA SER A 111 -13.37 -0.37 -0.79
C SER A 111 -14.23 0.53 -1.65
N ILE A 112 -15.50 0.16 -1.76
CA ILE A 112 -16.57 0.97 -2.34
C ILE A 112 -17.62 1.19 -1.26
N GLN A 113 -17.82 2.43 -0.84
CA GLN A 113 -18.85 2.81 0.13
C GLN A 113 -20.00 3.52 -0.57
N GLU A 114 -21.24 3.12 -0.26
CA GLU A 114 -22.48 3.71 -0.80
C GLU A 114 -22.55 3.74 -2.33
N LYS A 115 -21.83 2.84 -3.01
CA LYS A 115 -21.66 2.85 -4.49
C LYS A 115 -21.17 4.19 -5.02
N LYS A 116 -20.61 5.06 -4.18
CA LYS A 116 -20.28 6.45 -4.49
C LYS A 116 -18.82 6.77 -4.22
N TYR A 117 -18.31 6.33 -3.07
CA TYR A 117 -16.97 6.60 -2.59
C TYR A 117 -16.07 5.39 -2.83
N TYR A 118 -14.98 5.62 -3.54
CA TYR A 118 -14.08 4.59 -4.03
C TYR A 118 -12.72 4.91 -3.46
N MET A 119 -12.14 3.98 -2.73
CA MET A 119 -10.92 4.23 -1.97
C MET A 119 -9.94 3.10 -2.17
N MET A 120 -8.69 3.44 -2.48
CA MET A 120 -7.54 2.54 -2.46
C MET A 120 -6.50 3.10 -1.52
N ILE A 121 -5.95 2.23 -0.69
CA ILE A 121 -4.91 2.56 0.29
C ILE A 121 -3.82 1.53 0.10
N CYS A 122 -2.58 1.97 -0.06
CA CYS A 122 -1.41 1.10 -0.02
C CYS A 122 -0.55 1.46 1.19
N ASN A 123 -0.29 0.48 2.05
CA ASN A 123 0.60 0.59 3.19
C ASN A 123 2.00 0.10 2.80
N TYR A 124 3.03 0.77 3.30
CA TYR A 124 4.43 0.53 2.96
C TYR A 124 5.28 0.30 4.22
N GLY A 125 6.09 -0.76 4.19
CA GLY A 125 6.93 -1.20 5.29
C GLY A 125 8.42 -1.32 4.90
N PRO A 126 9.35 -0.77 5.70
CA PRO A 126 9.14 0.25 6.73
C PRO A 126 8.64 1.58 6.15
N ARG A 127 8.11 2.45 7.00
CA ARG A 127 7.69 3.81 6.63
C ARG A 127 8.84 4.60 5.98
N GLY A 128 8.56 5.18 4.81
CA GLY A 128 9.42 6.15 4.13
C GLY A 128 9.19 7.57 4.64
N LEU A 129 9.53 8.58 3.82
CA LEU A 129 9.23 10.00 4.09
C LEU A 129 9.71 10.51 5.45
N ARG A 130 10.79 9.92 5.98
CA ARG A 130 11.40 10.35 7.24
C ARG A 130 12.12 11.66 6.98
N VAL A 131 11.55 12.76 7.47
CA VAL A 131 12.09 14.12 7.33
C VAL A 131 13.58 14.13 7.70
N THR A 132 14.38 14.84 6.91
CA THR A 132 15.86 14.91 7.00
C THR A 132 16.64 13.63 6.67
N LYS A 133 16.01 12.54 6.26
CA LYS A 133 16.73 11.39 5.69
C LYS A 133 16.71 11.47 4.17
N PRO A 134 17.83 11.18 3.48
CA PRO A 134 17.83 11.06 2.04
C PRO A 134 16.97 9.86 1.63
N LEU A 135 16.39 9.92 0.42
CA LEU A 135 15.59 8.82 -0.14
C LEU A 135 16.35 7.50 -0.16
N GLY A 136 17.66 7.56 -0.38
CA GLY A 136 18.57 6.44 -0.35
C GLY A 136 20.02 6.87 -0.50
N ARG A 137 20.92 5.89 -0.59
CA ARG A 137 22.34 6.15 -0.79
C ARG A 137 22.65 6.28 -2.29
N ILE A 138 23.05 7.47 -2.72
CA ILE A 138 23.41 7.76 -4.11
C ILE A 138 24.63 6.93 -4.52
N GLY A 139 24.59 6.32 -5.69
CA GLY A 139 25.66 5.51 -6.25
C GLY A 139 25.18 4.67 -7.43
N ARG A 140 26.08 3.86 -7.99
CA ARG A 140 25.71 2.90 -9.03
C ARG A 140 24.74 1.86 -8.44
N PRO A 141 23.80 1.32 -9.25
CA PRO A 141 22.91 0.25 -8.83
C PRO A 141 23.62 -0.85 -8.06
N CYS A 142 22.98 -1.34 -7.01
CA CYS A 142 23.46 -2.42 -6.13
C CYS A 142 24.78 -2.22 -5.38
N THR A 143 25.58 -1.17 -5.65
CA THR A 143 26.87 -0.94 -4.96
C THR A 143 26.77 -0.64 -3.47
N LYS A 144 25.57 -0.38 -2.97
CA LYS A 144 25.29 -0.05 -1.57
C LYS A 144 24.16 -0.90 -1.00
N CYS A 145 23.94 -2.11 -1.52
CA CYS A 145 23.06 -3.07 -0.88
C CYS A 145 23.58 -3.43 0.53
N PRO A 146 22.69 -3.83 1.46
CA PRO A 146 23.12 -4.39 2.74
C PRO A 146 24.08 -5.57 2.54
N GLU A 147 25.03 -5.76 3.47
CA GLU A 147 26.15 -6.71 3.30
C GLU A 147 25.73 -8.15 2.97
N THR A 148 24.58 -8.57 3.48
CA THR A 148 24.04 -9.93 3.30
C THR A 148 23.01 -10.04 2.15
N ILE A 149 22.79 -8.96 1.40
CA ILE A 149 21.75 -8.88 0.37
C ILE A 149 22.40 -8.63 -0.98
N SER A 150 22.25 -9.60 -1.88
CA SER A 150 22.75 -9.51 -3.26
C SER A 150 21.91 -8.57 -4.12
N CYS A 151 22.47 -8.16 -5.25
CA CYS A 151 21.69 -7.52 -6.31
C CYS A 151 20.67 -8.51 -6.87
N ASN A 152 19.46 -8.04 -7.13
CA ASN A 152 18.42 -8.85 -7.75
C ASN A 152 18.83 -9.22 -9.19
N GLN A 153 18.62 -10.48 -9.57
CA GLN A 153 19.00 -10.94 -10.91
C GLN A 153 18.06 -10.45 -12.02
N ALA A 154 16.76 -10.40 -11.75
CA ALA A 154 15.75 -9.94 -12.70
C ALA A 154 15.68 -8.40 -12.78
N TYR A 155 15.97 -7.73 -11.66
CA TYR A 155 15.89 -6.28 -11.51
C TYR A 155 17.24 -5.71 -11.04
N PRO A 156 18.23 -5.53 -11.93
CA PRO A 156 19.61 -5.16 -11.57
C PRO A 156 19.76 -3.76 -10.92
N GLY A 157 18.66 -3.01 -10.79
CA GLY A 157 18.55 -1.78 -10.02
C GLY A 157 18.35 -1.98 -8.51
N LEU A 158 17.94 -3.17 -8.08
CA LEU A 158 17.32 -3.45 -6.78
C LEU A 158 18.14 -4.45 -5.97
N CYS A 159 18.09 -4.30 -4.65
CA CYS A 159 18.73 -5.18 -3.67
C CYS A 159 17.74 -6.22 -3.16
N GLY A 160 18.13 -7.49 -3.18
CA GLY A 160 17.36 -8.61 -2.64
C GLY A 160 16.38 -9.20 -3.64
N GLU A 161 15.91 -10.40 -3.33
CA GLU A 161 14.88 -11.08 -4.11
C GLU A 161 13.48 -10.58 -3.75
N ILE A 162 12.55 -10.73 -4.68
CA ILE A 162 11.14 -10.48 -4.45
C ILE A 162 10.54 -11.73 -3.81
N ASP A 163 9.99 -11.58 -2.62
CA ASP A 163 9.28 -12.62 -1.91
C ASP A 163 7.83 -12.69 -2.40
N GLU A 164 7.52 -13.76 -3.12
CA GLU A 164 6.20 -14.00 -3.72
C GLU A 164 5.27 -14.84 -2.82
N SER A 165 5.72 -15.24 -1.63
CA SER A 165 4.95 -16.14 -0.75
C SER A 165 3.58 -15.58 -0.38
N HIS A 166 3.46 -14.26 -0.29
CA HIS A 166 2.22 -13.56 0.06
C HIS A 166 1.32 -13.26 -1.15
N TYR A 167 1.74 -13.55 -2.38
CA TYR A 167 0.96 -13.20 -3.59
C TYR A 167 -0.33 -14.02 -3.71
N SER A 168 -0.31 -15.25 -3.20
CA SER A 168 -1.46 -16.16 -3.18
C SER A 168 -2.29 -16.06 -1.89
N VAL A 169 -1.75 -15.40 -0.86
CA VAL A 169 -2.40 -15.18 0.44
C VAL A 169 -3.00 -13.78 0.45
N THR A 170 -3.99 -13.55 -0.41
CA THR A 170 -4.78 -12.32 -0.32
C THR A 170 -5.92 -12.54 0.67
N VAL A 171 -6.30 -11.52 1.43
CA VAL A 171 -7.48 -11.54 2.32
C VAL A 171 -8.73 -11.97 1.54
N SER A 172 -8.82 -11.58 0.26
CA SER A 172 -9.88 -12.02 -0.64
C SER A 172 -9.80 -13.52 -1.00
N GLY A 173 -8.60 -14.07 -1.20
CA GLY A 173 -8.36 -15.50 -1.40
C GLY A 173 -8.69 -16.33 -0.15
N GLY A 174 -8.27 -15.87 1.04
CA GLY A 174 -8.59 -16.51 2.31
C GLY A 174 -10.08 -16.53 2.62
N VAL A 175 -10.79 -15.41 2.41
CA VAL A 175 -12.25 -15.35 2.53
C VAL A 175 -12.93 -16.27 1.52
N ASN A 176 -12.46 -16.33 0.26
CA ASN A 176 -13.03 -17.23 -0.74
C ASN A 176 -12.77 -18.71 -0.43
N ILE A 177 -11.60 -19.08 0.11
CA ILE A 177 -11.32 -20.45 0.55
C ILE A 177 -12.22 -20.83 1.72
N ILE A 178 -12.41 -19.94 2.69
CA ILE A 178 -13.34 -20.16 3.82
C ILE A 178 -14.80 -20.24 3.32
N CYS A 179 -15.21 -19.37 2.39
CA CYS A 179 -16.58 -19.34 1.87
C CYS A 179 -16.90 -20.53 0.93
N SER A 180 -15.90 -21.02 0.18
CA SER A 180 -16.06 -22.18 -0.73
C SER A 180 -15.86 -23.53 -0.04
N SER A 181 -15.12 -23.58 1.07
CA SER A 181 -14.96 -24.79 1.89
C SER A 181 -16.08 -24.99 2.92
N LEU A 182 -16.81 -23.95 3.32
CA LEU A 182 -18.01 -24.07 4.16
C LEU A 182 -19.28 -24.24 3.33
N ASN A 183 -19.45 -25.44 2.77
CA ASN A 183 -20.77 -26.03 2.54
C ASN A 183 -21.35 -26.68 3.82
N LEU A 184 -20.81 -26.34 5.00
CA LEU A 184 -21.15 -27.00 6.26
C LEU A 184 -21.65 -25.99 7.28
N ARG A 185 -22.92 -26.21 7.67
CA ARG A 185 -23.68 -25.60 8.76
C ARG A 185 -22.84 -25.33 10.02
N ILE A 186 -22.11 -24.21 10.05
CA ILE A 186 -21.52 -23.71 11.29
C ILE A 186 -22.03 -22.28 11.46
N VAL A 187 -23.04 -22.18 12.32
CA VAL A 187 -23.41 -20.96 13.02
C VAL A 187 -22.22 -20.56 13.87
N LEU A 188 -21.31 -19.75 13.34
CA LEU A 188 -20.33 -19.04 14.16
C LEU A 188 -20.89 -17.65 14.44
N PHE A 189 -21.20 -17.44 15.71
CA PHE A 189 -21.67 -16.20 16.33
C PHE A 189 -21.04 -14.93 15.73
N CYS A 190 -21.79 -14.26 14.83
CA CYS A 190 -21.68 -12.81 14.68
C CYS A 190 -22.29 -12.16 15.93
N LEU A 191 -21.53 -12.12 17.03
CA LEU A 191 -21.74 -11.13 18.08
C LEU A 191 -21.12 -9.81 17.62
N VAL A 192 -21.82 -9.11 16.73
CA VAL A 192 -21.78 -7.65 16.74
C VAL A 192 -23.10 -7.21 17.34
N ILE A 193 -23.01 -6.81 18.60
CA ILE A 193 -24.08 -6.19 19.37
C ILE A 193 -24.52 -4.94 18.62
N THR A 194 -25.59 -5.03 17.83
CA THR A 194 -26.44 -3.89 17.52
C THR A 194 -27.34 -3.66 18.73
N THR A 195 -26.91 -2.83 19.68
CA THR A 195 -27.86 -2.15 20.57
C THR A 195 -28.15 -0.78 19.99
N THR A 196 -29.22 -0.69 19.21
CA THR A 196 -30.01 0.54 19.10
C THR A 196 -31.39 0.27 19.70
N SER A 197 -31.73 1.09 20.69
CA SER A 197 -33.06 1.62 21.03
C SER A 197 -34.18 0.66 21.44
N MET A 198 -34.50 0.70 22.74
CA MET A 198 -35.80 1.21 23.18
C MET A 198 -35.60 2.59 23.82
#